data_AF-A0A7X5BS04-F1
#
_entry.id   AF-A0A7X5BS04-F1
#
_cell.length_a   1.000
_cell.length_b   1.000
_cell.length_c   1.000
_cell.angle_alpha   90.00
_cell.angle_beta   90.00
_cell.angle_gamma   90.00
#
_symmetry.space_group_name_H-M   'P 1'
#
loop_
_entity.id
_entity.type
_entity.pdbx_description
1 polymer ?
#
loop_
_entity_poly.entity_id
_entity_poly.type
_entity_poly.pdbx_seq_one_letter_code
_entity_poly.pdbx_strand_id
1 'polypeptide(L)'
;MAKWVSQAETSSASRTAQQRTQYLASLVTDIDAAIARYFSTSPAGEDVTLEVLRSIGRERIAAVAGTRTPAETNSDVGLLVAIRLVDLYGASRVMTFRENDGKKVSTRDASRAGLDWVSRYTPHQVLPTDSAGRIVLDTNIVRYIIQGSTNPETILDLVELARIRGNYKVSIADAAWAELLEALVRPTGGMTFAEWARNVGQFDAVLDPELPVLPGGRELAMLSGLVASSEFNFSEMASFYRAVWSYISGATSANDLRKRYTYKTEDGREFAIGPLDFSSPRNVFGERATKWETYISKSASGTSLDLDQHVAAVRSGLAVDMPMQAVDRLGLFVHVVAHYAVEANNPARPYEADINDAVDLDILYAATLPAVVCTTDKRLRRIARSTGSADGWRVMSPSELLKWLRNQNS
;
A
#
# COMPACT_ATOMS: atom_id res chain seq x y z
N MET A 1 5.41 31.64 4.51
CA MET A 1 4.35 31.11 3.63
C MET A 1 3.78 29.88 4.32
N ALA A 2 2.48 29.61 4.20
CA ALA A 2 1.89 28.38 4.76
C ALA A 2 1.94 27.27 3.70
N LYS A 3 2.08 26.01 4.14
CA LYS A 3 2.14 24.83 3.28
C LYS A 3 1.36 23.68 3.89
N TRP A 4 0.94 22.75 3.04
CA TRP A 4 0.44 21.45 3.50
C TRP A 4 1.61 20.57 3.93
N VAL A 5 1.49 19.96 5.11
CA VAL A 5 2.51 19.08 5.70
C VAL A 5 1.85 17.77 6.07
N SER A 6 2.48 16.66 5.73
CA SER A 6 1.95 15.33 6.07
C SER A 6 1.90 15.12 7.59
N GLN A 7 0.87 14.45 8.08
CA GLN A 7 0.79 14.00 9.46
C GLN A 7 1.86 12.96 9.80
N ALA A 8 2.50 12.37 8.79
CA ALA A 8 3.71 11.60 8.98
C ALA A 8 4.89 12.43 9.53
N GLU A 9 4.97 13.72 9.18
CA GLU A 9 6.07 14.61 9.59
C GLU A 9 5.75 15.31 10.92
N THR A 10 4.51 15.17 11.40
CA THR A 10 4.01 15.96 12.53
C THR A 10 3.23 15.07 13.48
N SER A 11 3.71 14.95 14.73
CA SER A 11 3.21 13.96 15.68
C SER A 11 1.87 14.33 16.36
N SER A 12 0.84 14.65 15.58
CA SER A 12 -0.52 14.83 16.10
C SER A 12 -1.09 13.54 16.70
N ALA A 13 -0.51 12.37 16.34
CA ALA A 13 -0.79 11.07 16.95
C ALA A 13 0.18 10.68 18.10
N SER A 14 0.96 11.63 18.63
CA SER A 14 1.83 11.36 19.79
C SER A 14 1.02 10.95 21.02
N ARG A 15 1.64 10.20 21.93
CA ARG A 15 1.05 9.86 23.24
C ARG A 15 0.56 11.11 23.99
N THR A 16 1.28 12.22 23.88
CA THR A 16 0.89 13.53 24.46
C THR A 16 -0.41 14.07 23.84
N ALA A 17 -0.57 13.97 22.52
CA ALA A 17 -1.78 14.40 21.84
C ALA A 17 -2.99 13.50 22.16
N GLN A 18 -2.79 12.19 22.26
CA GLN A 18 -3.81 11.25 22.71
C GLN A 18 -4.26 11.53 24.15
N GLN A 19 -3.32 11.77 25.07
CA GLN A 19 -3.63 12.16 26.45
C GLN A 19 -4.39 13.48 26.51
N ARG A 20 -3.98 14.47 25.70
CA ARG A 20 -4.63 15.79 25.65
C ARG A 20 -6.09 15.69 25.18
N THR A 21 -6.38 14.78 24.25
CA THR A 21 -7.73 14.61 23.65
C THR A 21 -8.58 13.54 24.35
N GLN A 22 -8.07 12.83 25.34
CA GLN A 22 -8.75 11.69 25.97
C GLN A 22 -10.14 12.04 26.54
N TYR A 23 -10.31 13.25 27.06
CA TYR A 23 -11.61 13.71 27.59
C TYR A 23 -12.70 13.86 26.51
N LEU A 24 -12.31 13.95 25.24
CA LEU A 24 -13.21 14.02 24.08
C LEU A 24 -13.59 12.62 23.56
N ALA A 25 -13.23 11.52 24.24
CA ALA A 25 -13.48 10.16 23.76
C ALA A 25 -14.96 9.89 23.42
N SER A 26 -15.90 10.52 24.13
CA SER A 26 -17.34 10.39 23.86
C SER A 26 -17.80 11.03 22.54
N LEU A 27 -16.95 11.83 21.88
CA LEU A 27 -17.21 12.41 20.56
C LEU A 27 -16.68 11.55 19.41
N VAL A 28 -15.89 10.50 19.67
CA VAL A 28 -15.18 9.74 18.62
C VAL A 28 -16.16 9.19 17.57
N THR A 29 -17.26 8.57 18.00
CA THR A 29 -18.28 8.04 17.08
C THR A 29 -18.93 9.15 16.24
N ASP A 30 -19.21 10.31 16.84
CA ASP A 30 -19.80 11.45 16.14
C ASP A 30 -18.82 12.04 15.11
N ILE A 31 -17.53 12.12 15.48
CA ILE A 31 -16.43 12.57 14.60
C ILE A 31 -16.27 11.62 13.42
N ASP A 32 -16.16 10.32 13.66
CA ASP A 32 -15.97 9.32 12.61
C ASP A 32 -17.16 9.32 11.63
N ALA A 33 -18.39 9.45 12.14
CA ALA A 33 -19.59 9.55 11.31
C ALA A 33 -19.61 10.85 10.46
N ALA A 34 -19.15 11.97 11.01
CA ALA A 34 -19.04 13.23 10.28
C ALA A 34 -17.96 13.16 9.18
N ILE A 35 -16.80 12.58 9.49
CA ILE A 35 -15.71 12.32 8.52
C ILE A 35 -16.22 11.45 7.37
N ALA A 36 -16.87 10.33 7.68
CA ALA A 36 -17.38 9.42 6.66
C ALA A 36 -18.40 10.10 5.72
N ARG A 37 -19.31 10.92 6.29
CA ARG A 37 -20.31 11.67 5.52
C ARG A 37 -19.68 12.78 4.67
N TYR A 38 -18.64 13.44 5.17
CA TYR A 38 -17.92 14.46 4.42
C TYR A 38 -17.27 13.85 3.18
N PHE A 39 -16.50 12.76 3.35
CA PHE A 39 -15.79 12.16 2.23
C PHE A 39 -16.69 11.39 1.25
N SER A 40 -17.91 11.00 1.65
CA SER A 40 -18.90 10.47 0.69
C SER A 40 -19.46 11.52 -0.27
N THR A 41 -19.32 12.81 0.06
CA THR A 41 -19.85 13.94 -0.74
C THR A 41 -18.77 14.87 -1.26
N SER A 42 -17.56 14.83 -0.71
CA SER A 42 -16.42 15.69 -1.05
C SER A 42 -15.08 14.94 -0.91
N PRO A 43 -14.74 14.06 -1.87
CA PRO A 43 -13.62 13.12 -1.74
C PRO A 43 -12.22 13.75 -1.71
N ALA A 44 -12.09 15.02 -2.13
CA ALA A 44 -10.82 15.78 -2.13
C ALA A 44 -10.77 16.89 -1.06
N GLY A 45 -11.68 16.85 -0.08
CA GLY A 45 -12.01 18.03 0.72
C GLY A 45 -10.93 18.52 1.71
N GLU A 46 -10.61 19.81 1.65
CA GLU A 46 -9.66 20.53 2.51
C GLU A 46 -10.22 20.98 3.87
N ASP A 47 -11.54 20.84 4.06
CA ASP A 47 -12.30 21.46 5.16
C ASP A 47 -13.02 20.45 6.05
N VAL A 48 -12.54 19.20 6.11
CA VAL A 48 -13.16 18.14 6.92
C VAL A 48 -13.31 18.54 8.40
N THR A 49 -12.36 19.30 8.95
CA THR A 49 -12.44 19.78 10.33
C THR A 49 -13.60 20.73 10.57
N LEU A 50 -13.90 21.62 9.62
CA LEU A 50 -15.09 22.48 9.73
C LEU A 50 -16.38 21.67 9.65
N GLU A 51 -16.41 20.65 8.78
CA GLU A 51 -17.58 19.79 8.66
C GLU A 51 -17.84 19.00 9.95
N VAL A 52 -16.78 18.48 10.58
CA VAL A 52 -16.87 17.81 11.87
C VAL A 52 -17.39 18.75 12.94
N LEU A 53 -16.81 19.96 13.06
CA LEU A 53 -17.26 20.96 14.04
C LEU A 53 -18.73 21.33 13.83
N ARG A 54 -19.17 21.47 12.57
CA ARG A 54 -20.57 21.77 12.22
C ARG A 54 -21.50 20.62 12.57
N SER A 55 -21.11 19.39 12.27
CA SER A 55 -21.92 18.19 12.46
C SER A 55 -22.12 17.86 13.93
N ILE A 56 -21.09 18.04 14.75
CA ILE A 56 -21.18 17.80 16.20
C ILE A 56 -21.94 18.96 16.88
N GLY A 57 -21.63 20.19 16.46
CA GLY A 57 -22.28 21.39 16.96
C GLY A 57 -21.75 21.88 18.31
N ARG A 58 -22.02 23.16 18.58
CA ARG A 58 -21.51 23.89 19.74
C ARG A 58 -21.93 23.27 21.07
N GLU A 59 -23.20 22.89 21.21
CA GLU A 59 -23.76 22.40 22.47
C GLU A 59 -23.13 21.07 22.90
N ARG A 60 -22.96 20.15 21.95
CA ARG A 60 -22.35 18.85 22.21
C ARG A 60 -20.88 18.97 22.60
N ILE A 61 -20.14 19.87 21.95
CA ILE A 61 -18.74 20.17 22.28
C ILE A 61 -18.64 20.82 23.67
N ALA A 62 -19.51 21.78 23.97
CA ALA A 62 -19.56 22.43 25.28
C ALA A 62 -19.87 21.44 26.41
N ALA A 63 -20.76 20.46 26.17
CA ALA A 63 -21.12 19.43 27.14
C ALA A 63 -19.94 18.52 27.55
N VAL A 64 -18.93 18.37 26.68
CA VAL A 64 -17.74 17.54 26.96
C VAL A 64 -16.49 18.35 27.34
N ALA A 65 -16.54 19.67 27.20
CA ALA A 65 -15.38 20.56 27.43
C ALA A 65 -14.84 20.50 28.87
N GLY A 66 -15.72 20.21 29.84
CA GLY A 66 -15.39 20.23 31.26
C GLY A 66 -14.99 21.64 31.70
N THR A 67 -13.77 21.80 32.20
CA THR A 67 -13.22 23.09 32.66
C THR A 67 -12.45 23.86 31.58
N ARG A 68 -12.33 23.33 30.36
CA ARG A 68 -11.57 23.96 29.27
C ARG A 68 -12.32 25.12 28.66
N THR A 69 -11.57 26.11 28.17
CA THR A 69 -12.13 27.22 27.41
C THR A 69 -12.59 26.76 26.02
N PRO A 70 -13.55 27.46 25.39
CA PRO A 70 -13.97 27.13 24.02
C PRO A 70 -12.83 27.09 23.00
N ALA A 71 -11.83 27.97 23.16
CA ALA A 71 -10.66 27.98 22.28
C ALA A 71 -9.79 26.73 22.45
N GLU A 72 -9.55 26.30 23.69
CA GLU A 72 -8.81 25.05 23.98
C GLU A 72 -9.58 23.84 23.47
N THR A 73 -10.89 23.76 23.73
CA THR A 73 -11.72 22.65 23.27
C THR A 73 -11.77 22.58 21.74
N ASN A 74 -11.90 23.70 21.04
CA ASN A 74 -11.87 23.71 19.57
C ASN A 74 -10.51 23.27 19.02
N SER A 75 -9.41 23.69 19.67
CA SER A 75 -8.07 23.21 19.32
C SER A 75 -7.92 21.71 19.55
N ASP A 76 -8.46 21.18 20.65
CA ASP A 76 -8.39 19.76 20.99
C ASP A 76 -9.29 18.92 20.06
N VAL A 77 -10.46 19.43 19.65
CA VAL A 77 -11.30 18.79 18.65
C VAL A 77 -10.58 18.75 17.30
N GLY A 78 -9.93 19.84 16.89
CA GLY A 78 -9.11 19.84 15.66
C GLY A 78 -7.96 18.82 15.72
N LEU A 79 -7.32 18.66 16.89
CA LEU A 79 -6.31 17.65 17.12
C LEU A 79 -6.88 16.23 17.08
N LEU A 80 -8.06 16.01 17.69
CA LEU A 80 -8.75 14.73 17.65
C LEU A 80 -9.16 14.36 16.22
N VAL A 81 -9.66 15.32 15.43
CA VAL A 81 -9.95 15.12 14.00
C VAL A 81 -8.70 14.67 13.25
N ALA A 82 -7.54 15.30 13.48
CA ALA A 82 -6.28 14.87 12.88
C ALA A 82 -5.96 13.41 13.25
N ILE A 83 -6.06 13.03 14.53
CA ILE A 83 -5.85 11.65 15.00
C ILE A 83 -6.80 10.69 14.30
N ARG A 84 -8.10 10.99 14.26
CA ARG A 84 -9.11 10.13 13.62
C ARG A 84 -8.88 9.97 12.13
N LEU A 85 -8.54 11.06 11.43
CA LEU A 85 -8.18 10.98 10.01
C LEU A 85 -6.95 10.09 9.80
N VAL A 86 -5.94 10.19 10.67
CA VAL A 86 -4.74 9.35 10.60
C VAL A 86 -5.09 7.87 10.85
N ASP A 87 -5.94 7.60 11.83
CA ASP A 87 -6.42 6.25 12.13
C ASP A 87 -7.21 5.64 10.95
N LEU A 88 -8.02 6.46 10.27
CA LEU A 88 -8.89 6.03 9.17
C LEU A 88 -8.16 5.93 7.83
N TYR A 89 -7.25 6.87 7.54
CA TYR A 89 -6.68 7.04 6.19
C TYR A 89 -5.15 6.88 6.14
N GLY A 90 -4.46 6.82 7.28
CA GLY A 90 -3.01 6.70 7.38
C GLY A 90 -2.28 8.05 7.45
N ALA A 91 -1.22 8.12 8.26
CA ALA A 91 -0.50 9.37 8.57
C ALA A 91 0.14 10.04 7.35
N SER A 92 0.63 9.26 6.38
CA SER A 92 1.22 9.80 5.14
C SER A 92 0.19 10.53 4.27
N ARG A 93 -1.10 10.21 4.43
CA ARG A 93 -2.19 10.69 3.57
C ARG A 93 -2.96 11.86 4.14
N VAL A 94 -2.88 12.08 5.44
CA VAL A 94 -3.52 13.23 6.08
C VAL A 94 -2.54 14.38 6.04
N MET A 95 -2.91 15.47 5.38
CA MET A 95 -2.13 16.69 5.38
C MET A 95 -2.77 17.71 6.29
N THR A 96 -1.94 18.45 7.01
CA THR A 96 -2.34 19.58 7.84
C THR A 96 -1.68 20.84 7.33
N PHE A 97 -2.45 21.92 7.29
CA PHE A 97 -1.93 23.21 6.89
C PHE A 97 -1.06 23.81 8.02
N ARG A 98 0.19 24.15 7.72
CA ARG A 98 1.18 24.66 8.70
C ARG A 98 1.99 25.83 8.17
N GLU A 99 2.53 26.63 9.07
CA GLU A 99 3.50 27.69 8.74
C GLU A 99 4.91 27.12 8.52
N ASN A 100 5.77 27.86 7.80
CA ASN A 100 7.14 27.43 7.41
C ASN A 100 8.06 27.04 8.57
N ASP A 101 7.78 27.47 9.80
CA ASP A 101 8.60 27.17 10.98
C ASP A 101 8.27 25.80 11.62
N GLY A 102 7.26 25.09 11.10
CA GLY A 102 6.78 23.81 11.61
C GLY A 102 6.11 23.88 12.99
N LYS A 103 6.17 25.02 13.68
CA LYS A 103 5.84 25.18 15.11
C LYS A 103 4.57 25.96 15.40
N LYS A 104 3.81 26.38 14.39
CA LYS A 104 2.45 26.89 14.59
C LYS A 104 1.45 26.22 13.65
N VAL A 105 0.33 25.85 14.25
CA VAL A 105 -0.83 25.31 13.56
C VAL A 105 -1.41 26.46 12.72
N SER A 106 -1.22 26.41 11.40
CA SER A 106 -1.78 27.46 10.54
C SER A 106 -3.29 27.32 10.65
N THR A 107 -3.93 28.36 11.18
CA THR A 107 -5.37 28.37 11.37
C THR A 107 -6.00 29.35 10.41
N ARG A 108 -7.15 28.98 9.85
CA ARG A 108 -7.96 29.84 8.98
C ARG A 108 -9.17 30.34 9.77
N ASP A 109 -9.65 31.53 9.41
CA ASP A 109 -10.90 32.06 9.95
C ASP A 109 -12.07 31.23 9.42
N ALA A 110 -13.01 30.85 10.28
CA ALA A 110 -14.20 30.14 9.84
C ALA A 110 -15.25 31.15 9.34
N SER A 111 -15.54 31.13 8.04
CA SER A 111 -16.55 31.99 7.40
C SER A 111 -17.83 31.25 7.01
N ARG A 112 -17.99 29.98 7.43
CA ARG A 112 -19.13 29.14 7.07
C ARG A 112 -20.33 29.38 8.01
N ALA A 113 -21.54 29.40 7.43
CA ALA A 113 -22.78 29.49 8.18
C ALA A 113 -22.91 28.35 9.21
N GLY A 114 -23.32 28.68 10.44
CA GLY A 114 -23.44 27.75 11.57
C GLY A 114 -22.14 27.49 12.36
N LEU A 115 -21.05 28.17 12.01
CA LEU A 115 -19.75 28.08 12.67
C LEU A 115 -19.25 29.43 13.20
N ASP A 116 -20.16 30.36 13.48
CA ASP A 116 -19.88 31.69 14.07
C ASP A 116 -19.16 31.62 15.43
N TRP A 117 -19.28 30.49 16.13
CA TRP A 117 -18.62 30.19 17.39
C TRP A 117 -17.22 29.57 17.22
N VAL A 118 -16.80 29.27 15.99
CA VAL A 118 -15.46 28.80 15.65
C VAL A 118 -14.68 29.96 15.06
N SER A 119 -13.88 30.66 15.86
CA SER A 119 -13.08 31.77 15.35
C SER A 119 -11.96 31.30 14.43
N ARG A 120 -11.33 30.17 14.75
CA ARG A 120 -10.18 29.61 14.03
C ARG A 120 -10.21 28.09 14.05
N TYR A 121 -9.76 27.49 12.95
CA TYR A 121 -9.61 26.04 12.83
C TYR A 121 -8.35 25.68 12.04
N THR A 122 -7.89 24.45 12.24
CA THR A 122 -6.78 23.86 11.47
C THR A 122 -7.35 23.10 10.28
N PRO A 123 -7.04 23.50 9.03
CA PRO A 123 -7.43 22.74 7.86
C PRO A 123 -6.72 21.40 7.79
N HIS A 124 -7.48 20.37 7.42
CA HIS A 124 -6.99 19.03 7.14
C HIS A 124 -7.52 18.61 5.77
N GLN A 125 -6.65 18.04 4.95
CA GLN A 125 -7.06 17.35 3.73
C GLN A 125 -6.58 15.92 3.79
N VAL A 126 -7.37 15.02 3.23
CA VAL A 126 -6.92 13.66 2.97
C VAL A 126 -6.51 13.64 1.50
N LEU A 127 -5.24 13.35 1.24
CA LEU A 127 -4.78 13.13 -0.12
C LEU A 127 -5.66 12.06 -0.74
N PRO A 128 -6.14 12.28 -1.98
CA PRO A 128 -6.92 11.30 -2.70
C PRO A 128 -6.24 9.96 -2.53
N THR A 129 -6.99 9.00 -2.02
CA THR A 129 -6.55 7.63 -2.18
C THR A 129 -6.43 7.46 -3.69
N ASP A 130 -5.41 6.79 -4.16
CA ASP A 130 -5.68 5.93 -5.30
C ASP A 130 -6.64 4.83 -4.79
N SER A 131 -7.91 5.21 -4.60
CA SER A 131 -9.00 4.41 -4.00
C SER A 131 -9.62 3.50 -5.03
N ALA A 132 -9.24 3.69 -6.29
CA ALA A 132 -9.34 2.66 -7.27
C ALA A 132 -8.68 1.42 -6.69
N GLY A 133 -9.46 0.34 -6.54
CA GLY A 133 -8.86 -0.93 -6.19
C GLY A 133 -7.77 -1.27 -7.21
N ARG A 134 -6.73 -2.00 -6.78
CA ARG A 134 -5.62 -2.33 -7.67
C ARG A 134 -5.65 -3.80 -8.04
N ILE A 135 -5.25 -4.12 -9.26
CA ILE A 135 -4.97 -5.48 -9.72
C ILE A 135 -3.46 -5.57 -9.83
N VAL A 136 -2.86 -6.47 -9.07
CA VAL A 136 -1.41 -6.68 -9.05
C VAL A 136 -1.10 -7.98 -9.78
N LEU A 137 -0.31 -7.88 -10.83
CA LEU A 137 0.11 -8.99 -11.67
C LEU A 137 1.42 -9.56 -11.13
N ASP A 138 1.40 -10.85 -10.82
CA ASP A 138 2.57 -11.67 -10.50
C ASP A 138 3.44 -11.93 -11.76
N THR A 139 4.70 -12.31 -11.55
CA THR A 139 5.70 -12.65 -12.58
C THR A 139 5.16 -13.61 -13.62
N ASN A 140 4.52 -14.69 -13.16
CA ASN A 140 4.07 -15.74 -14.06
C ASN A 140 2.98 -15.27 -15.01
N ILE A 141 2.11 -14.37 -14.56
CA ILE A 141 1.08 -13.75 -15.41
C ILE A 141 1.75 -13.01 -16.56
N VAL A 142 2.72 -12.14 -16.23
CA VAL A 142 3.43 -11.35 -17.22
C VAL A 142 4.22 -12.26 -18.17
N ARG A 143 4.96 -13.23 -17.61
CA ARG A 143 5.77 -14.18 -18.36
C ARG A 143 4.97 -14.99 -19.38
N TYR A 144 3.81 -15.53 -19.00
CA TYR A 144 2.99 -16.33 -19.91
C TYR A 144 2.43 -15.52 -21.07
N ILE A 145 2.08 -14.25 -20.84
CA ILE A 145 1.66 -13.34 -21.91
C ILE A 145 2.84 -13.06 -22.85
N ILE A 146 4.02 -12.77 -22.31
CA ILE A 146 5.22 -12.50 -23.12
C ILE A 146 5.62 -13.72 -23.95
N GLN A 147 5.54 -14.93 -23.40
CA GLN A 147 5.83 -16.18 -24.13
C GLN A 147 4.76 -16.53 -25.18
N GLY A 148 3.62 -15.84 -25.21
CA GLY A 148 2.50 -16.17 -26.08
C GLY A 148 1.83 -17.50 -25.72
N SER A 149 1.76 -17.82 -24.42
CA SER A 149 1.04 -19.00 -23.93
C SER A 149 -0.41 -18.98 -24.40
N THR A 150 -0.93 -20.13 -24.82
CA THR A 150 -2.34 -20.27 -25.24
C THR A 150 -3.19 -20.99 -24.21
N ASN A 151 -2.62 -21.39 -23.07
CA ASN A 151 -3.36 -22.10 -22.04
C ASN A 151 -4.30 -21.14 -21.28
N PRO A 152 -5.63 -21.31 -21.42
CA PRO A 152 -6.62 -20.40 -20.83
C PRO A 152 -6.65 -20.43 -19.30
N GLU A 153 -6.06 -21.44 -18.65
CA GLU A 153 -5.94 -21.46 -17.19
C GLU A 153 -4.82 -20.56 -16.66
N THR A 154 -3.85 -20.22 -17.51
CA THR A 154 -2.63 -19.50 -17.13
C THR A 154 -2.54 -18.11 -17.72
N ILE A 155 -3.16 -17.86 -18.88
CA ILE A 155 -3.10 -16.56 -19.54
C ILE A 155 -4.24 -15.65 -19.08
N LEU A 156 -3.88 -14.41 -18.76
CA LEU A 156 -4.83 -13.34 -18.50
C LEU A 156 -5.13 -12.61 -19.81
N ASP A 157 -6.41 -12.59 -20.22
CA ASP A 157 -6.86 -11.83 -21.39
C ASP A 157 -6.80 -10.32 -21.09
N LEU A 158 -5.76 -9.65 -21.60
CA LEU A 158 -5.54 -8.22 -21.39
C LEU A 158 -6.59 -7.35 -22.09
N VAL A 159 -7.15 -7.81 -23.21
CA VAL A 159 -8.19 -7.07 -23.94
C VAL A 159 -9.47 -7.08 -23.13
N GLU A 160 -9.85 -8.25 -22.62
CA GLU A 160 -11.00 -8.35 -21.74
C GLU A 160 -10.77 -7.59 -20.44
N LEU A 161 -9.60 -7.74 -19.80
CA LEU A 161 -9.26 -7.01 -18.58
C LEU A 161 -9.39 -5.50 -18.79
N ALA A 162 -8.86 -4.95 -19.89
CA ALA A 162 -8.99 -3.52 -20.21
C ALA A 162 -10.45 -3.07 -20.26
N ARG A 163 -11.35 -3.92 -20.78
CA ARG A 163 -12.78 -3.66 -20.92
C ARG A 163 -13.54 -3.74 -19.59
N ILE A 164 -13.19 -4.69 -18.72
CA ILE A 164 -13.98 -5.01 -17.51
C ILE A 164 -13.35 -4.56 -16.19
N ARG A 165 -12.12 -4.05 -16.19
CA ARG A 165 -11.47 -3.60 -14.95
C ARG A 165 -12.17 -2.40 -14.30
N GLY A 166 -13.05 -1.69 -15.00
CA GLY A 166 -13.73 -0.50 -14.48
C GLY A 166 -12.71 0.53 -13.97
N ASN A 167 -12.86 0.95 -12.71
CA ASN A 167 -11.94 1.89 -12.08
C ASN A 167 -10.65 1.23 -11.55
N TYR A 168 -10.50 -0.10 -11.60
CA TYR A 168 -9.34 -0.76 -11.03
C TYR A 168 -8.06 -0.43 -11.80
N LYS A 169 -7.03 0.04 -11.07
CA LYS A 169 -5.68 0.23 -11.62
C LYS A 169 -5.00 -1.12 -11.77
N VAL A 170 -4.06 -1.25 -12.72
CA VAL A 170 -3.31 -2.50 -12.93
C VAL A 170 -1.83 -2.21 -12.81
N SER A 171 -1.11 -2.99 -12.02
CA SER A 171 0.35 -2.91 -11.88
C SER A 171 0.99 -4.28 -11.91
N ILE A 172 2.25 -4.32 -12.26
CA ILE A 172 3.14 -5.48 -12.05
C ILE A 172 3.77 -5.34 -10.66
N ALA A 173 3.90 -6.44 -9.90
CA ALA A 173 4.59 -6.40 -8.61
C ALA A 173 6.09 -6.03 -8.77
N ASP A 174 6.70 -5.38 -7.76
CA ASP A 174 8.14 -5.04 -7.80
C ASP A 174 9.04 -6.28 -7.85
N ALA A 175 8.71 -7.32 -7.09
CA ALA A 175 9.46 -8.56 -7.08
C ALA A 175 9.33 -9.27 -8.44
N ALA A 176 8.16 -9.14 -9.08
CA ALA A 176 7.95 -9.67 -10.42
C ALA A 176 8.82 -9.00 -11.48
N TRP A 177 9.09 -7.70 -11.32
CA TRP A 177 10.04 -7.00 -12.17
C TRP A 177 11.43 -7.62 -12.14
N ALA A 178 11.94 -7.97 -10.95
CA ALA A 178 13.27 -8.55 -10.82
C ALA A 178 13.33 -9.97 -11.42
N GLU A 179 12.27 -10.77 -11.26
CA GLU A 179 12.21 -12.12 -11.81
C GLU A 179 12.08 -12.11 -13.34
N LEU A 180 11.33 -11.16 -13.89
CA LEU A 180 11.24 -10.96 -15.35
C LEU A 180 12.59 -10.58 -15.95
N LEU A 181 13.36 -9.72 -15.29
CA LEU A 181 14.71 -9.37 -15.73
C LEU A 181 15.65 -10.57 -15.70
N GLU A 182 15.59 -11.38 -14.65
CA GLU A 182 16.36 -12.62 -14.57
C GLU A 182 15.96 -13.59 -15.68
N ALA A 183 14.66 -13.77 -15.91
CA ALA A 183 14.12 -14.62 -16.96
C ALA A 183 14.56 -14.20 -18.36
N LEU A 184 14.68 -12.88 -18.60
CA LEU A 184 15.03 -12.31 -19.90
C LEU A 184 16.54 -12.34 -20.19
N VAL A 185 17.38 -12.16 -19.17
CA VAL A 185 18.83 -12.06 -19.35
C VAL A 185 19.54 -13.41 -19.21
N ARG A 186 18.98 -14.34 -18.44
CA ARG A 186 19.60 -15.66 -18.26
C ARG A 186 19.33 -16.58 -19.45
N PRO A 187 20.35 -17.31 -19.94
CA PRO A 187 20.15 -18.33 -20.97
C PRO A 187 19.12 -19.40 -20.59
N THR A 188 18.97 -19.68 -19.30
CA THR A 188 18.00 -20.65 -18.74
C THR A 188 16.71 -20.00 -18.25
N GLY A 189 16.56 -18.68 -18.40
CA GLY A 189 15.47 -17.91 -17.82
C GLY A 189 14.10 -18.13 -18.47
N GLY A 190 14.07 -18.84 -19.60
CA GLY A 190 12.84 -19.26 -20.27
C GLY A 190 12.12 -18.15 -21.03
N MET A 191 12.76 -16.99 -21.24
CA MET A 191 12.22 -15.89 -22.04
C MET A 191 13.29 -15.30 -22.95
N THR A 192 12.92 -14.96 -24.19
CA THR A 192 13.81 -14.33 -25.15
C THR A 192 13.46 -12.86 -25.38
N PHE A 193 14.45 -12.05 -25.76
CA PHE A 193 14.21 -10.65 -26.18
C PHE A 193 13.29 -10.53 -27.41
N ALA A 194 13.25 -11.57 -28.27
CA ALA A 194 12.35 -11.59 -29.42
C ALA A 194 10.88 -11.76 -28.99
N GLU A 195 10.60 -12.61 -28.00
CA GLU A 195 9.28 -12.74 -27.38
C GLU A 195 8.90 -11.47 -26.64
N TRP A 196 9.83 -10.93 -25.83
CA TRP A 196 9.67 -9.66 -25.12
C TRP A 196 9.26 -8.52 -26.05
N ALA A 197 10.07 -8.23 -27.06
CA ALA A 197 9.83 -7.13 -28.00
C ALA A 197 8.51 -7.28 -28.77
N ARG A 198 8.06 -8.52 -29.02
CA ARG A 198 6.79 -8.79 -29.71
C ARG A 198 5.58 -8.51 -28.84
N ASN A 199 5.67 -8.81 -27.54
CA ASN A 199 4.50 -8.94 -26.69
C ASN A 199 4.41 -7.93 -25.54
N VAL A 200 5.51 -7.25 -25.17
CA VAL A 200 5.51 -6.31 -24.03
C VAL A 200 4.56 -5.12 -24.22
N GLY A 201 4.40 -4.63 -25.44
CA GLY A 201 3.50 -3.51 -25.74
C GLY A 201 2.01 -3.82 -25.47
N GLN A 202 1.63 -5.09 -25.31
CA GLN A 202 0.25 -5.46 -24.95
C GLN A 202 -0.15 -4.91 -23.57
N PHE A 203 0.81 -4.67 -22.68
CA PHE A 203 0.56 -4.16 -21.34
C PHE A 203 0.21 -2.66 -21.30
N ASP A 204 0.58 -1.89 -22.32
CA ASP A 204 0.37 -0.42 -22.33
C ASP A 204 -1.11 -0.03 -22.28
N ALA A 205 -2.01 -0.90 -22.76
CA ALA A 205 -3.45 -0.67 -22.72
C ALA A 205 -4.09 -0.90 -21.33
N VAL A 206 -3.41 -1.66 -20.45
CA VAL A 206 -3.95 -2.09 -19.16
C VAL A 206 -3.23 -1.47 -17.97
N LEU A 207 -1.92 -1.30 -18.04
CA LEU A 207 -1.16 -0.82 -16.89
C LEU A 207 -1.56 0.60 -16.51
N ASP A 208 -1.49 0.86 -15.21
CA ASP A 208 -1.64 2.18 -14.65
C ASP A 208 -0.49 3.07 -15.17
N PRO A 209 -0.78 4.17 -15.89
CA PRO A 209 0.26 5.01 -16.45
C PRO A 209 1.09 5.72 -15.37
N GLU A 210 0.58 5.87 -14.14
CA GLU A 210 1.33 6.47 -13.04
C GLU A 210 2.22 5.47 -12.30
N LEU A 211 1.72 4.24 -12.10
CA LEU A 211 2.40 3.17 -11.38
C LEU A 211 2.32 1.84 -12.14
N PRO A 212 2.99 1.71 -13.30
CA PRO A 212 2.97 0.47 -14.09
C PRO A 212 3.62 -0.69 -13.33
N VAL A 213 4.62 -0.38 -12.51
CA VAL A 213 5.22 -1.27 -11.50
C VAL A 213 4.81 -0.74 -10.13
N LEU A 214 4.22 -1.60 -9.30
CA LEU A 214 3.85 -1.27 -7.94
C LEU A 214 5.11 -1.27 -7.07
N PRO A 215 5.37 -0.24 -6.23
CA PRO A 215 6.42 -0.31 -5.23
C PRO A 215 6.24 -1.50 -4.30
N GLY A 216 7.34 -2.08 -3.83
CA GLY A 216 7.35 -3.06 -2.74
C GLY A 216 7.91 -2.51 -1.43
N GLY A 217 8.04 -3.39 -0.44
CA GLY A 217 8.69 -3.09 0.84
C GLY A 217 8.26 -1.77 1.51
N ARG A 218 9.24 -0.94 1.86
CA ARG A 218 9.01 0.31 2.62
C ARG A 218 8.21 1.34 1.82
N GLU A 219 8.41 1.44 0.51
CA GLU A 219 7.67 2.39 -0.34
C GLU A 219 6.19 2.00 -0.43
N LEU A 220 5.90 0.70 -0.56
CA LEU A 220 4.52 0.20 -0.47
C LEU A 220 3.91 0.46 0.89
N ALA A 221 4.68 0.28 1.97
CA ALA A 221 4.24 0.58 3.33
C ALA A 221 3.93 2.08 3.51
N MET A 222 4.68 2.97 2.87
CA MET A 222 4.40 4.42 2.87
C MET A 222 3.16 4.76 2.03
N LEU A 223 3.05 4.17 0.83
CA LEU A 223 1.93 4.36 -0.09
C LEU A 223 0.60 3.88 0.52
N SER A 224 0.62 2.72 1.17
CA SER A 224 -0.52 2.18 1.90
C SER A 224 -0.79 2.93 3.21
N GLY A 225 0.12 3.77 3.69
CA GLY A 225 -0.02 4.52 4.93
C GLY A 225 0.22 3.70 6.19
N LEU A 226 0.87 2.53 6.08
CA LEU A 226 1.37 1.76 7.21
C LEU A 226 2.57 2.45 7.90
N VAL A 227 3.43 3.09 7.10
CA VAL A 227 4.61 3.80 7.58
C VAL A 227 4.49 5.28 7.22
N ALA A 228 4.53 6.11 8.26
CA ALA A 228 4.71 7.54 8.11
C ALA A 228 6.12 7.86 7.58
N SER A 229 6.23 8.67 6.53
CA SER A 229 7.49 9.31 6.15
C SER A 229 7.27 10.72 5.65
N SER A 230 8.04 11.68 6.17
CA SER A 230 8.11 13.06 5.70
C SER A 230 8.86 13.24 4.39
N GLU A 231 9.58 12.21 3.98
CA GLU A 231 10.36 12.21 2.74
C GLU A 231 9.58 11.54 1.61
N PHE A 232 8.39 10.99 1.89
CA PHE A 232 7.59 10.32 0.87
C PHE A 232 6.99 11.35 -0.09
N ASN A 233 7.49 11.36 -1.32
CA ASN A 233 6.93 12.12 -2.43
C ASN A 233 6.37 11.17 -3.48
N PHE A 234 5.03 11.12 -3.57
CA PHE A 234 4.34 10.26 -4.55
C PHE A 234 4.73 10.59 -5.99
N SER A 235 4.86 11.87 -6.37
CA SER A 235 5.19 12.26 -7.74
C SER A 235 6.61 11.80 -8.13
N GLU A 236 7.56 11.89 -7.20
CA GLU A 236 8.92 11.37 -7.41
C GLU A 236 8.91 9.84 -7.57
N MET A 237 8.21 9.13 -6.67
CA MET A 237 8.07 7.68 -6.72
C MET A 237 7.41 7.22 -8.03
N ALA A 238 6.28 7.83 -8.41
CA ALA A 238 5.58 7.53 -9.66
C ALA A 238 6.47 7.78 -10.88
N SER A 239 7.21 8.90 -10.89
CA SER A 239 8.18 9.19 -11.96
C SER A 239 9.26 8.11 -12.07
N PHE A 240 9.77 7.62 -10.94
CA PHE A 240 10.73 6.52 -10.92
C PHE A 240 10.14 5.23 -11.51
N TYR A 241 8.98 4.77 -11.04
CA TYR A 241 8.39 3.51 -11.53
C TYR A 241 7.93 3.57 -13.00
N ARG A 242 7.49 4.74 -13.48
CA ARG A 242 7.30 4.98 -14.93
C ARG A 242 8.59 4.84 -15.72
N ALA A 243 9.67 5.43 -15.20
CA ALA A 243 10.98 5.34 -15.84
C ALA A 243 11.53 3.91 -15.84
N VAL A 244 11.34 3.15 -14.75
CA VAL A 244 11.69 1.72 -14.66
C VAL A 244 10.95 0.91 -15.71
N TRP A 245 9.63 1.08 -15.84
CA TRP A 245 8.85 0.39 -16.87
C TRP A 245 9.35 0.73 -18.28
N SER A 246 9.48 2.04 -18.58
CA SER A 246 9.93 2.52 -19.89
C SER A 246 11.32 2.02 -20.27
N TYR A 247 12.24 1.96 -19.30
CA TYR A 247 13.59 1.46 -19.49
C TYR A 247 13.61 0.00 -19.97
N ILE A 248 12.70 -0.83 -19.45
CA ILE A 248 12.73 -2.28 -19.66
C ILE A 248 11.81 -2.70 -20.79
N SER A 249 10.63 -2.10 -20.90
CA SER A 249 9.76 -2.34 -22.04
C SER A 249 10.43 -1.94 -23.36
N GLY A 250 11.32 -0.94 -23.34
CA GLY A 250 12.16 -0.54 -24.47
C GLY A 250 13.38 -1.43 -24.74
N ALA A 251 13.72 -2.39 -23.89
CA ALA A 251 14.92 -3.20 -24.04
C ALA A 251 14.77 -4.26 -25.14
N THR A 252 15.70 -4.27 -26.09
CA THR A 252 15.73 -5.25 -27.20
C THR A 252 16.86 -6.26 -27.06
N SER A 253 17.75 -6.05 -26.11
CA SER A 253 18.89 -6.91 -25.82
C SER A 253 19.38 -6.75 -24.39
N ALA A 254 20.13 -7.73 -23.89
CA ALA A 254 20.76 -7.62 -22.56
C ALA A 254 21.73 -6.44 -22.46
N ASN A 255 22.30 -6.00 -23.58
CA ASN A 255 23.18 -4.83 -23.62
C ASN A 255 22.43 -3.52 -23.42
N ASP A 256 21.15 -3.43 -23.78
CA ASP A 256 20.34 -2.24 -23.50
C ASP A 256 20.14 -2.07 -21.99
N LEU A 257 19.93 -3.19 -21.29
CA LEU A 257 19.78 -3.22 -19.82
C LEU A 257 21.09 -3.00 -19.04
N ARG A 258 22.24 -2.99 -19.72
CA ARG A 258 23.54 -2.62 -19.16
C ARG A 258 23.90 -1.15 -19.39
N LYS A 259 23.08 -0.41 -20.13
CA LYS A 259 23.29 1.02 -20.35
C LYS A 259 22.67 1.81 -19.20
N ARG A 260 23.21 3.00 -18.94
CA ARG A 260 22.58 3.95 -18.03
C ARG A 260 21.36 4.56 -18.73
N TYR A 261 20.23 4.61 -18.06
CA TYR A 261 19.01 5.25 -18.53
C TYR A 261 18.73 6.49 -17.69
N THR A 262 18.58 7.66 -18.31
CA THR A 262 18.29 8.90 -17.59
C THR A 262 16.83 9.29 -17.76
N TYR A 263 16.23 9.82 -16.70
CA TYR A 263 14.87 10.34 -16.71
C TYR A 263 14.80 11.64 -15.92
N LYS A 264 13.82 12.47 -16.25
CA LYS A 264 13.56 13.74 -15.57
C LYS A 264 12.27 13.63 -14.78
N THR A 265 12.29 14.17 -13.57
CA THR A 265 11.09 14.34 -12.74
C THR A 265 10.37 15.63 -13.13
N GLU A 266 9.14 15.81 -12.62
CA GLU A 266 8.29 16.97 -12.93
C GLU A 266 8.94 18.32 -12.54
N ASP A 267 9.81 18.32 -11.53
CA ASP A 267 10.56 19.52 -11.09
C ASP A 267 11.84 19.79 -11.91
N GLY A 268 12.11 18.96 -12.93
CA GLY A 268 13.25 19.08 -13.82
C GLY A 268 14.54 18.43 -13.34
N ARG A 269 14.59 17.84 -12.13
CA ARG A 269 15.76 17.07 -11.67
C ARG A 269 15.94 15.81 -12.51
N GLU A 270 17.19 15.52 -12.85
CA GLU A 270 17.59 14.37 -13.64
C GLU A 270 18.13 13.25 -12.75
N PHE A 271 17.61 12.05 -12.97
CA PHE A 271 17.98 10.83 -12.25
C PHE A 271 18.41 9.77 -13.25
N ALA A 272 19.03 8.70 -12.75
CA ALA A 272 19.46 7.60 -13.59
C ALA A 272 19.11 6.23 -13.00
N ILE A 273 18.78 5.31 -13.90
CA ILE A 273 18.58 3.89 -13.64
C ILE A 273 19.74 3.13 -14.29
N GLY A 274 20.26 2.14 -13.57
CA GLY A 274 21.35 1.28 -14.04
C GLY A 274 22.76 1.92 -13.98
N PRO A 275 23.77 1.24 -14.52
CA PRO A 275 23.69 -0.04 -15.25
C PRO A 275 23.27 -1.21 -14.34
N LEU A 276 22.46 -2.14 -14.86
CA LEU A 276 22.10 -3.35 -14.11
C LEU A 276 23.26 -4.35 -14.16
N ASP A 277 23.70 -4.81 -13.00
CA ASP A 277 24.69 -5.88 -12.89
C ASP A 277 24.00 -7.24 -12.77
N PHE A 278 24.15 -8.05 -13.82
CA PHE A 278 23.60 -9.40 -13.91
C PHE A 278 24.57 -10.49 -13.41
N SER A 279 25.73 -10.10 -12.87
CA SER A 279 26.76 -11.04 -12.41
C SER A 279 26.30 -11.94 -11.26
N SER A 280 25.28 -11.54 -10.49
CA SER A 280 24.73 -12.32 -9.39
C SER A 280 23.26 -11.97 -9.09
N PRO A 281 22.27 -12.82 -9.39
CA PRO A 281 20.91 -12.66 -8.90
C PRO A 281 20.80 -12.78 -7.38
N ARG A 282 21.78 -13.43 -6.72
CA ARG A 282 21.87 -13.41 -5.25
C ARG A 282 22.07 -12.00 -4.70
N ASN A 283 22.61 -11.05 -5.48
CA ASN A 283 22.73 -9.67 -5.03
C ASN A 283 21.40 -8.91 -5.11
N VAL A 284 20.44 -9.39 -5.93
CA VAL A 284 19.11 -8.78 -6.09
C VAL A 284 18.09 -9.41 -5.13
N PHE A 285 18.15 -10.74 -4.96
CA PHE A 285 17.17 -11.50 -4.16
C PHE A 285 17.73 -12.15 -2.90
N GLY A 286 19.03 -12.46 -2.84
CA GLY A 286 19.61 -13.31 -1.79
C GLY A 286 19.53 -12.68 -0.39
N GLU A 287 19.73 -11.36 -0.29
CA GLU A 287 19.56 -10.66 1.00
C GLU A 287 18.10 -10.64 1.48
N ARG A 288 17.12 -10.50 0.56
CA ARG A 288 15.69 -10.54 0.90
C ARG A 288 15.29 -11.96 1.32
N ALA A 289 15.67 -12.98 0.55
CA ALA A 289 15.38 -14.37 0.85
C ALA A 289 15.97 -14.81 2.21
N THR A 290 17.22 -14.44 2.51
CA THR A 290 17.84 -14.77 3.80
C THR A 290 17.11 -14.10 4.98
N LYS A 291 16.67 -12.85 4.81
CA LYS A 291 15.85 -12.15 5.82
C LYS A 291 14.51 -12.85 6.04
N TRP A 292 13.89 -13.33 4.98
CA TRP A 292 12.62 -14.06 5.04
C TRP A 292 12.75 -15.43 5.69
N GLU A 293 13.74 -16.22 5.29
CA GLU A 293 14.08 -17.48 5.92
C GLU A 293 14.32 -17.29 7.42
N THR A 294 15.07 -16.24 7.79
CA THR A 294 15.30 -15.87 9.20
C THR A 294 13.99 -15.51 9.91
N TYR A 295 13.10 -14.76 9.26
CA TYR A 295 11.84 -14.31 9.86
C TYR A 295 10.86 -15.47 10.09
N ILE A 296 10.69 -16.36 9.10
CA ILE A 296 9.86 -17.56 9.23
C ILE A 296 10.46 -18.49 10.30
N SER A 297 11.77 -18.71 10.29
CA SER A 297 12.45 -19.56 11.28
C SER A 297 12.31 -19.02 12.71
N LYS A 298 12.39 -17.70 12.90
CA LYS A 298 12.10 -17.07 14.21
C LYS A 298 10.63 -17.22 14.60
N SER A 299 9.71 -17.11 13.65
CA SER A 299 8.28 -17.28 13.91
C SER A 299 7.90 -18.73 14.20
N ALA A 300 8.69 -19.69 13.70
CA ALA A 300 8.56 -21.11 13.96
C ALA A 300 9.22 -21.54 15.29
N SER A 301 10.23 -20.81 15.79
CA SER A 301 10.98 -21.24 16.97
C SER A 301 10.12 -21.30 18.24
N GLY A 302 9.83 -22.51 18.72
CA GLY A 302 9.04 -22.74 19.93
C GLY A 302 8.23 -24.03 19.91
N THR A 303 7.47 -24.26 20.97
CA THR A 303 6.49 -25.35 21.14
C THR A 303 5.57 -25.48 19.92
N SER A 304 5.04 -26.67 19.63
CA SER A 304 4.00 -26.86 18.60
C SER A 304 2.77 -26.01 18.95
N LEU A 305 2.63 -24.88 18.26
CA LEU A 305 1.48 -23.98 18.36
C LEU A 305 0.50 -24.30 17.23
N ASP A 306 -0.78 -24.04 17.48
CA ASP A 306 -1.79 -24.04 16.40
C ASP A 306 -1.67 -22.77 15.53
N LEU A 307 -2.47 -22.72 14.45
CA LEU A 307 -2.42 -21.60 13.51
C LEU A 307 -2.78 -20.27 14.17
N ASP A 308 -3.81 -20.23 15.02
CA ASP A 308 -4.27 -18.99 15.67
C ASP A 308 -3.22 -18.45 16.65
N GLN A 309 -2.53 -19.34 17.35
CA GLN A 309 -1.40 -19.01 18.22
C GLN A 309 -0.22 -18.45 17.42
N HIS A 310 0.12 -19.04 16.27
CA HIS A 310 1.15 -18.49 15.39
C HIS A 310 0.72 -17.14 14.78
N VAL A 311 -0.55 -16.96 14.42
CA VAL A 311 -1.09 -15.66 13.98
C VAL A 311 -0.88 -14.61 15.07
N ALA A 312 -1.23 -14.92 16.32
CA ALA A 312 -1.03 -14.01 17.45
C ALA A 312 0.46 -13.69 17.70
N ALA A 313 1.35 -14.68 17.55
CA ALA A 313 2.78 -14.50 17.70
C ALA A 313 3.37 -13.61 16.59
N VAL A 314 3.02 -13.85 15.33
CA VAL A 314 3.46 -13.03 14.18
C VAL A 314 2.96 -11.59 14.33
N ARG A 315 1.69 -11.40 14.71
CA ARG A 315 1.13 -10.05 14.97
C ARG A 315 1.89 -9.33 16.06
N SER A 316 2.17 -10.03 17.17
CA SER A 316 2.90 -9.45 18.30
C SER A 316 4.34 -9.09 17.92
N GLY A 317 4.99 -9.91 17.10
CA GLY A 317 6.32 -9.64 16.56
C GLY A 317 6.37 -8.40 15.67
N LEU A 318 5.41 -8.26 14.74
CA LEU A 318 5.31 -7.06 13.90
C LEU A 318 4.99 -5.80 14.72
N ALA A 319 4.17 -5.93 15.76
CA ALA A 319 3.79 -4.81 16.63
C ALA A 319 4.96 -4.18 17.42
N VAL A 320 6.14 -4.80 17.41
CA VAL A 320 7.38 -4.21 17.96
C VAL A 320 7.83 -3.02 17.11
N ASP A 321 7.71 -3.13 15.79
CA ASP A 321 8.26 -2.17 14.83
C ASP A 321 7.19 -1.28 14.17
N MET A 322 5.90 -1.63 14.31
CA MET A 322 4.78 -0.86 13.74
C MET A 322 3.54 -0.82 14.65
N PRO A 323 2.68 0.21 14.52
CA PRO A 323 1.41 0.28 15.26
C PRO A 323 0.50 -0.92 14.97
N MET A 324 -0.27 -1.39 15.96
CA MET A 324 -1.15 -2.55 15.79
C MET A 324 -2.17 -2.38 14.66
N GLN A 325 -2.66 -1.16 14.42
CA GLN A 325 -3.57 -0.87 13.30
C GLN A 325 -2.92 -1.14 11.94
N ALA A 326 -1.60 -0.91 11.82
CA ALA A 326 -0.85 -1.25 10.62
C ALA A 326 -0.70 -2.77 10.48
N VAL A 327 -0.45 -3.48 11.59
CA VAL A 327 -0.42 -4.96 11.62
C VAL A 327 -1.76 -5.56 11.19
N ASP A 328 -2.88 -4.98 11.63
CA ASP A 328 -4.23 -5.47 11.28
C ASP A 328 -4.50 -5.40 9.78
N ARG A 329 -3.95 -4.38 9.10
CA ARG A 329 -4.02 -4.22 7.64
C ARG A 329 -3.12 -5.19 6.88
N LEU A 330 -2.18 -5.85 7.56
CA LEU A 330 -1.37 -6.95 7.03
C LEU A 330 -2.03 -8.32 7.27
N GLY A 331 -3.34 -8.36 7.53
CA GLY A 331 -4.07 -9.57 7.91
C GLY A 331 -3.75 -10.80 7.05
N LEU A 332 -3.86 -10.70 5.72
CA LEU A 332 -3.51 -11.81 4.83
C LEU A 332 -2.04 -12.24 4.96
N PHE A 333 -1.12 -11.28 4.94
CA PHE A 333 0.31 -11.55 5.08
C PHE A 333 0.62 -12.29 6.39
N VAL A 334 0.10 -11.80 7.52
CA VAL A 334 0.27 -12.40 8.85
C VAL A 334 -0.18 -13.86 8.87
N HIS A 335 -1.36 -14.13 8.32
CA HIS A 335 -1.95 -15.46 8.31
C HIS A 335 -1.14 -16.44 7.44
N VAL A 336 -0.65 -15.99 6.29
CA VAL A 336 0.20 -16.81 5.41
C VAL A 336 1.55 -17.10 6.07
N VAL A 337 2.20 -16.13 6.70
CA VAL A 337 3.45 -16.35 7.46
C VAL A 337 3.21 -17.34 8.61
N ALA A 338 2.13 -17.19 9.36
CA ALA A 338 1.77 -18.11 10.44
C ALA A 338 1.59 -19.54 9.92
N HIS A 339 1.00 -19.71 8.74
CA HIS A 339 0.87 -21.02 8.10
C HIS A 339 2.23 -21.64 7.76
N TYR A 340 3.15 -20.87 7.18
CA TYR A 340 4.52 -21.35 6.92
C TYR A 340 5.26 -21.72 8.22
N ALA A 341 5.04 -20.98 9.31
CA ALA A 341 5.61 -21.33 10.62
C ALA A 341 5.05 -22.67 11.15
N VAL A 342 3.75 -22.93 10.96
CA VAL A 342 3.13 -24.24 11.28
C VAL A 342 3.73 -25.35 10.41
N GLU A 343 3.88 -25.14 9.09
CA GLU A 343 4.50 -26.13 8.20
C GLU A 343 5.96 -26.40 8.55
N ALA A 344 6.73 -25.38 8.96
CA ALA A 344 8.13 -25.52 9.39
C ALA A 344 8.27 -26.40 10.63
N ASN A 345 7.28 -26.33 11.53
CA ASN A 345 7.23 -27.14 12.76
C ASN A 345 6.65 -28.55 12.55
N ASN A 346 6.32 -28.95 11.31
CA ASN A 346 5.82 -30.29 11.04
C ASN A 346 6.97 -31.32 11.00
N PRO A 347 7.08 -32.24 11.97
CA PRO A 347 8.19 -33.18 12.04
C PRO A 347 8.21 -34.21 10.90
N ALA A 348 7.07 -34.44 10.23
CA ALA A 348 6.99 -35.39 9.12
C ALA A 348 7.51 -34.79 7.80
N ARG A 349 7.44 -33.45 7.66
CA ARG A 349 7.88 -32.73 6.47
C ARG A 349 8.11 -31.26 6.84
N PRO A 350 9.28 -30.92 7.41
CA PRO A 350 9.58 -29.54 7.76
C PRO A 350 9.62 -28.71 6.48
N TYR A 351 8.93 -27.58 6.48
CA TYR A 351 9.04 -26.60 5.42
C TYR A 351 10.45 -25.99 5.39
N GLU A 352 11.06 -26.00 4.21
CA GLU A 352 12.30 -25.29 3.91
C GLU A 352 11.96 -24.04 3.09
N ALA A 353 12.31 -22.86 3.59
CA ALA A 353 12.05 -21.62 2.89
C ALA A 353 12.88 -21.54 1.60
N ASP A 354 12.26 -21.13 0.50
CA ASP A 354 12.95 -20.82 -0.74
C ASP A 354 12.85 -19.34 -1.14
N ILE A 355 13.58 -18.96 -2.19
CA ILE A 355 13.60 -17.59 -2.71
C ILE A 355 12.24 -17.20 -3.32
N ASN A 356 11.50 -18.14 -3.88
CA ASN A 356 10.19 -17.88 -4.49
C ASN A 356 9.15 -17.55 -3.42
N ASP A 357 9.17 -18.27 -2.29
CA ASP A 357 8.29 -18.01 -1.15
C ASP A 357 8.52 -16.59 -0.58
N ALA A 358 9.75 -16.06 -0.64
CA ALA A 358 10.04 -14.67 -0.28
C ALA A 358 9.41 -13.64 -1.24
N VAL A 359 9.43 -13.92 -2.54
CA VAL A 359 8.79 -13.08 -3.58
C VAL A 359 7.27 -13.14 -3.44
N ASP A 360 6.73 -14.33 -3.23
CA ASP A 360 5.30 -14.57 -2.99
C ASP A 360 4.80 -13.85 -1.72
N LEU A 361 5.59 -13.82 -0.65
CA LEU A 361 5.23 -13.08 0.57
C LEU A 361 5.28 -11.56 0.36
N ASP A 362 6.22 -11.05 -0.44
CA ASP A 362 6.33 -9.61 -0.74
C ASP A 362 5.11 -9.13 -1.53
N ILE A 363 4.59 -9.93 -2.48
CA ILE A 363 3.37 -9.55 -3.22
C ILE A 363 2.14 -9.44 -2.30
N LEU A 364 2.12 -10.17 -1.17
CA LEU A 364 1.02 -10.08 -0.21
C LEU A 364 0.98 -8.76 0.56
N TYR A 365 2.08 -7.98 0.58
CA TYR A 365 2.03 -6.61 1.08
C TYR A 365 1.08 -5.73 0.26
N ALA A 366 0.78 -6.10 -1.00
CA ALA A 366 -0.21 -5.40 -1.79
C ALA A 366 -1.61 -5.47 -1.16
N ALA A 367 -1.91 -6.48 -0.33
CA ALA A 367 -3.19 -6.60 0.36
C ALA A 367 -3.46 -5.46 1.37
N THR A 368 -2.43 -4.68 1.71
CA THR A 368 -2.55 -3.45 2.52
C THR A 368 -3.26 -2.32 1.78
N LEU A 369 -3.27 -2.39 0.45
CA LEU A 369 -4.12 -1.62 -0.45
C LEU A 369 -5.44 -2.37 -0.68
N PRO A 370 -6.50 -1.71 -1.20
CA PRO A 370 -7.67 -2.41 -1.73
C PRO A 370 -7.32 -3.16 -3.04
N ALA A 371 -6.36 -4.08 -2.99
CA ALA A 371 -5.79 -4.76 -4.14
C ALA A 371 -6.16 -6.24 -4.21
N VAL A 372 -6.30 -6.74 -5.44
CA VAL A 372 -6.41 -8.15 -5.81
C VAL A 372 -5.10 -8.58 -6.45
N VAL A 373 -4.54 -9.69 -5.99
CA VAL A 373 -3.32 -10.30 -6.56
C VAL A 373 -3.74 -11.35 -7.57
N CYS A 374 -3.30 -11.19 -8.82
CA CYS A 374 -3.48 -12.16 -9.88
C CYS A 374 -2.20 -12.99 -10.02
N THR A 375 -2.28 -14.29 -9.77
CA THR A 375 -1.14 -15.22 -9.85
C THR A 375 -1.58 -16.56 -10.41
N THR A 376 -0.69 -17.25 -11.12
CA THR A 376 -0.89 -18.65 -11.50
C THR A 376 -0.50 -19.64 -10.40
N ASP A 377 0.17 -19.20 -9.33
CA ASP A 377 0.62 -20.07 -8.26
C ASP A 377 -0.57 -20.71 -7.51
N LYS A 378 -0.68 -22.04 -7.63
CA LYS A 378 -1.74 -22.83 -6.98
C LYS A 378 -1.51 -22.96 -5.48
N ARG A 379 -0.25 -23.01 -5.03
CA ARG A 379 0.13 -23.15 -3.62
C ARG A 379 -0.21 -21.86 -2.87
N LEU A 380 0.22 -20.69 -3.35
CA LEU A 380 -0.06 -19.40 -2.76
C LEU A 380 -1.56 -19.14 -2.65
N ARG A 381 -2.32 -19.37 -3.75
CA ARG A 381 -3.79 -19.23 -3.72
C ARG A 381 -4.45 -20.14 -2.69
N ARG A 382 -4.01 -21.40 -2.61
CA ARG A 382 -4.56 -22.37 -1.65
C ARG A 382 -4.27 -21.91 -0.21
N ILE A 383 -3.02 -21.55 0.08
CA ILE A 383 -2.59 -21.11 1.41
C ILE A 383 -3.37 -19.85 1.82
N ALA A 384 -3.41 -18.82 0.96
CA ALA A 384 -4.14 -17.58 1.20
C ALA A 384 -5.60 -17.83 1.63
N ARG A 385 -6.27 -18.81 1.01
CA ARG A 385 -7.67 -19.17 1.29
C ARG A 385 -7.86 -20.09 2.48
N SER A 386 -6.88 -20.93 2.82
CA SER A 386 -6.99 -21.91 3.91
C SER A 386 -6.61 -21.36 5.27
N THR A 387 -6.06 -20.15 5.33
CA THR A 387 -5.54 -19.58 6.59
C THR A 387 -6.62 -18.91 7.46
N GLY A 388 -7.85 -18.73 6.97
CA GLY A 388 -8.91 -18.03 7.70
C GLY A 388 -8.86 -16.49 7.59
N SER A 389 -7.90 -15.92 6.85
CA SER A 389 -7.88 -14.48 6.57
C SER A 389 -9.11 -14.04 5.78
N ALA A 390 -9.75 -12.95 6.21
CA ALA A 390 -10.87 -12.31 5.51
C ALA A 390 -10.51 -11.82 4.09
N ASP A 391 -9.21 -11.61 3.82
CA ASP A 391 -8.70 -11.16 2.53
C ASP A 391 -8.14 -12.29 1.66
N GLY A 392 -8.23 -13.55 2.10
CA GLY A 392 -7.74 -14.71 1.35
C GLY A 392 -8.35 -14.85 -0.05
N TRP A 393 -9.57 -14.34 -0.26
CA TRP A 393 -10.24 -14.33 -1.57
C TRP A 393 -9.58 -13.39 -2.58
N ARG A 394 -8.77 -12.41 -2.13
CA ARG A 394 -8.11 -11.42 -3.00
C ARG A 394 -6.95 -12.00 -3.80
N VAL A 395 -6.53 -13.25 -3.54
CA VAL A 395 -5.53 -13.94 -4.36
C VAL A 395 -6.25 -14.84 -5.36
N MET A 396 -6.16 -14.50 -6.64
CA MET A 396 -6.97 -15.06 -7.71
C MET A 396 -6.13 -15.59 -8.87
N SER A 397 -6.64 -16.63 -9.54
CA SER A 397 -6.17 -17.01 -10.87
C SER A 397 -6.65 -15.99 -11.92
N PRO A 398 -6.10 -16.02 -13.15
CA PRO A 398 -6.60 -15.20 -14.26
C PRO A 398 -8.11 -15.35 -14.48
N SER A 399 -8.60 -16.59 -14.51
CA SER A 399 -10.01 -16.89 -14.77
C SER A 399 -10.92 -16.44 -13.63
N GLU A 400 -10.48 -16.56 -12.38
CA GLU A 400 -11.19 -16.08 -11.20
C GLU A 400 -11.28 -14.56 -11.20
N LEU A 401 -10.19 -13.86 -11.51
CA LEU A 401 -10.16 -12.40 -11.60
C LEU A 401 -11.17 -11.89 -12.63
N LEU A 402 -11.14 -12.43 -13.86
CA LEU A 402 -12.07 -12.00 -14.92
C LEU A 402 -13.52 -12.29 -14.53
N LYS A 403 -13.81 -13.45 -13.95
CA LYS A 403 -15.16 -13.78 -13.46
C LYS A 403 -15.61 -12.82 -12.36
N TRP A 404 -14.74 -12.51 -11.41
CA TRP A 404 -15.05 -11.58 -10.32
C TRP A 404 -15.34 -10.18 -10.86
N LEU A 405 -14.51 -9.66 -11.77
CA LEU A 405 -14.72 -8.35 -12.41
C LEU A 405 -16.03 -8.27 -13.20
N ARG A 406 -16.43 -9.33 -13.92
CA ARG A 406 -17.73 -9.37 -14.62
C ARG A 406 -18.89 -9.21 -13.63
N ASN A 407 -18.80 -9.87 -12.47
CA ASN A 407 -19.83 -9.79 -11.44
C ASN A 407 -19.88 -8.42 -10.73
N GLN A 408 -18.77 -7.67 -10.69
CA GLN A 408 -18.76 -6.30 -10.14
C GLN A 408 -19.41 -5.28 -11.09
N ASN A 409 -19.44 -5.57 -12.38
CA ASN A 409 -19.99 -4.67 -13.41
C ASN A 409 -21.36 -5.10 -13.96
N SER A 410 -21.93 -6.19 -13.42
CA SER A 410 -23.30 -6.64 -13.71
C SER A 410 -24.25 -6.03 -12.69
#